data_AF-X1TRJ0-F1
#
_entry.id   AF-X1TRJ0-F1
#
_cell.length_a   1.000
_cell.length_b   1.000
_cell.length_c   1.000
_cell.angle_alpha   90.00
_cell.angle_beta   90.00
_cell.angle_gamma   90.00
#
_symmetry.space_group_name_H-M   'P 1'
#
loop_
_entity.id
_entity.type
_entity.pdbx_description
1 polymer ?
#
loop_
_entity_poly.entity_id
_entity_poly.type
_entity_poly.pdbx_seq_one_letter_code
_entity_poly.pdbx_strand_id
1 'polypeptide(L)'
;ELEKSLQNYQKALDLVEELEDEKDKSNGKMVTFYCIGCVYIELAQWKDAQKYLEDSLKESVKLGDDLQKVDTLSSISIIYLQLNKPKIAIEKMFQSIQAYHEALKVRTLKDFPTDYAKSQFNLGNTFRIFAEVENTPENCEKAILAYHEALKVYTLESFPMDYAGTQNNIGIAYFHLAEVENEAENCEKAIQAYHKALKVRTLKDFPWNYAMTQNNLGNAYHTLARFESRVENCTKSIQACHEALKVYTLENYFMQYATVQNTLGNAYNTLA
;
A
#
# COMPACT_ATOMS: atom_id res chain seq x y z
N GLU A 1 9.62 11.70 -16.15
CA GLU A 1 8.61 12.42 -15.34
C GLU A 1 9.03 12.57 -13.87
N LEU A 2 9.48 11.52 -13.18
CA LEU A 2 9.92 11.63 -11.77
C LEU A 2 11.08 12.61 -11.54
N GLU A 3 12.09 12.63 -12.42
CA GLU A 3 13.18 13.63 -12.34
C GLU A 3 12.67 15.07 -12.51
N LYS A 4 11.69 15.29 -13.40
CA LYS A 4 11.04 16.59 -13.55
C LYS A 4 10.23 16.93 -12.29
N SER A 5 9.61 15.95 -11.65
CA SER A 5 8.93 16.14 -10.37
C SER A 5 9.91 16.61 -9.30
N LEU A 6 11.07 15.96 -9.18
CA LEU A 6 12.12 16.37 -8.24
C LEU A 6 12.61 17.80 -8.52
N GLN A 7 12.81 18.17 -9.78
CA GLN A 7 13.19 19.54 -10.15
C GLN A 7 12.13 20.58 -9.73
N ASN A 8 10.84 20.27 -9.86
CA ASN A 8 9.79 21.19 -9.44
C ASN A 8 9.68 21.26 -7.91
N TYR A 9 9.83 20.14 -7.20
CA TYR A 9 9.87 20.16 -5.74
C TYR A 9 11.09 20.91 -5.20
N GLN A 10 12.25 20.83 -5.87
CA GLN A 10 13.41 21.61 -5.49
C GLN A 10 13.15 23.11 -5.64
N LYS A 11 12.55 23.54 -6.76
CA LYS A 11 12.14 24.95 -6.93
C LYS A 11 11.13 25.40 -5.86
N ALA A 12 10.18 24.53 -5.51
CA ALA A 12 9.23 24.82 -4.45
C ALA A 12 9.94 24.98 -3.10
N LEU A 13 10.94 24.14 -2.81
CA LEU A 13 11.75 24.23 -1.61
C LEU A 13 12.51 25.55 -1.56
N ASP A 14 13.15 25.96 -2.66
CA ASP A 14 13.88 27.23 -2.75
C ASP A 14 12.95 28.43 -2.44
N LEU A 15 11.72 28.44 -3.00
CA LEU A 15 10.71 29.46 -2.70
C LEU A 15 10.24 29.45 -1.25
N VAL A 16 10.07 28.27 -0.66
CA VAL A 16 9.69 28.12 0.74
C VAL A 16 10.78 28.64 1.67
N GLU A 17 12.06 28.53 1.29
CA GLU A 17 13.18 29.06 2.08
C GLU A 17 13.20 30.59 2.15
N GLU A 18 12.65 31.26 1.13
CA GLU A 18 12.52 32.71 1.07
C GLU A 18 11.38 33.26 1.95
N LEU A 19 10.50 32.40 2.48
CA LEU A 19 9.39 32.85 3.34
C LEU A 19 9.91 33.47 4.64
N GLU A 20 9.34 34.60 5.05
CA GLU A 20 9.68 35.24 6.33
C GLU A 20 8.95 34.59 7.51
N ASP A 21 7.70 34.15 7.30
CA ASP A 21 6.92 33.48 8.34
C ASP A 21 7.45 32.06 8.58
N GLU A 22 7.98 31.82 9.79
CA GLU A 22 8.59 30.55 10.16
C GLU A 22 7.58 29.39 10.18
N LYS A 23 6.29 29.65 10.45
CA LYS A 23 5.26 28.61 10.45
C LYS A 23 4.93 28.18 9.03
N ASP A 24 4.72 29.14 8.13
CA ASP A 24 4.47 28.86 6.71
C ASP A 24 5.69 28.22 6.05
N LYS A 25 6.91 28.67 6.42
CA LYS A 25 8.17 28.02 6.01
C LYS A 25 8.23 26.58 6.47
N SER A 26 8.02 26.29 7.75
CA SER A 26 8.03 24.91 8.26
C SER A 26 6.96 24.06 7.58
N ASN A 27 5.76 24.61 7.34
CA ASN A 27 4.68 23.90 6.64
C ASN A 27 5.05 23.58 5.18
N GLY A 28 5.59 24.55 4.45
CA GLY A 28 6.07 24.35 3.08
C GLY A 28 7.20 23.32 3.01
N LYS A 29 8.14 23.35 3.95
CA LYS A 29 9.26 22.39 4.02
C LYS A 29 8.73 20.99 4.32
N MET A 30 7.85 20.85 5.30
CA MET A 30 7.23 19.59 5.68
C MET A 30 6.60 18.87 4.49
N VAL A 31 5.72 19.57 3.75
CA VAL A 31 5.02 19.01 2.58
C VAL A 31 6.00 18.69 1.47
N THR A 32 6.91 19.61 1.15
CA THR A 32 7.87 19.43 0.04
C THR A 32 8.81 18.28 0.30
N PHE A 33 9.35 18.16 1.51
CA PHE A 33 10.19 17.03 1.92
C PHE A 33 9.45 15.70 1.85
N TYR A 34 8.18 15.64 2.28
CA TYR A 34 7.37 14.43 2.16
C TYR A 34 7.22 14.01 0.71
N CYS A 35 6.86 14.94 -0.18
CA CYS A 35 6.69 14.69 -1.61
C CYS A 35 7.99 14.22 -2.27
N ILE A 36 9.13 14.86 -1.97
CA ILE A 36 10.44 14.42 -2.46
C ILE A 36 10.75 13.00 -1.97
N GLY A 37 10.47 12.72 -0.71
CA GLY A 37 10.62 11.38 -0.12
C GLY A 37 9.81 10.32 -0.87
N CYS A 38 8.55 10.59 -1.20
CA CYS A 38 7.72 9.70 -2.00
C CYS A 38 8.28 9.44 -3.40
N VAL A 39 8.83 10.47 -4.08
CA VAL A 39 9.46 10.27 -5.39
C VAL A 39 10.71 9.39 -5.28
N TYR A 40 11.52 9.56 -4.24
CA TYR A 40 12.67 8.68 -4.02
C TYR A 40 12.28 7.25 -3.66
N ILE A 41 11.14 7.03 -2.99
CA ILE A 41 10.55 5.68 -2.82
C ILE A 41 10.25 5.06 -4.18
N GLU A 42 9.61 5.80 -5.09
CA GLU A 42 9.29 5.31 -6.44
C GLU A 42 10.54 5.02 -7.28
N LEU A 43 11.62 5.78 -7.08
CA LEU A 43 12.93 5.54 -7.70
C LEU A 43 13.75 4.44 -7.01
N ALA A 44 13.21 3.80 -5.95
CA ALA A 44 13.92 2.84 -5.09
C ALA A 44 15.24 3.40 -4.50
N GLN A 45 15.34 4.72 -4.33
CA GLN A 45 16.47 5.42 -3.73
C GLN A 45 16.24 5.58 -2.23
N TRP A 46 16.29 4.45 -1.52
CA TRP A 46 15.84 4.32 -0.12
C TRP A 46 16.56 5.26 0.86
N LYS A 47 17.85 5.52 0.66
CA LYS A 47 18.63 6.40 1.55
C LYS A 47 18.22 7.86 1.42
N ASP A 48 17.97 8.31 0.19
CA ASP A 48 17.51 9.68 -0.07
C ASP A 48 16.07 9.84 0.42
N ALA A 49 15.21 8.86 0.15
CA ALA A 49 13.85 8.83 0.69
C ALA A 49 13.84 8.93 2.23
N GLN A 50 14.71 8.16 2.90
CA GLN A 50 14.84 8.18 4.36
C GLN A 50 15.13 9.60 4.87
N LYS A 51 16.15 10.25 4.29
CA LYS A 51 16.58 11.59 4.69
C LYS A 51 15.44 12.59 4.60
N TYR A 52 14.79 12.68 3.44
CA TYR A 52 13.71 13.64 3.22
C TYR A 52 12.48 13.37 4.09
N LEU A 53 12.13 12.10 4.34
CA LEU A 53 11.01 11.80 5.23
C LEU A 53 11.34 12.08 6.70
N GLU A 54 12.58 11.86 7.15
CA GLU A 54 13.02 12.27 8.49
C GLU A 54 13.00 13.80 8.65
N ASP A 55 13.41 14.54 7.62
CA ASP A 55 13.31 16.01 7.61
C ASP A 55 11.85 16.47 7.61
N SER A 56 10.96 15.83 6.85
CA SER A 56 9.51 16.08 6.89
C SER A 56 8.92 15.83 8.28
N LEU A 57 9.29 14.71 8.92
CA LEU A 57 8.85 14.37 10.27
C LEU A 57 9.29 15.41 11.30
N LYS A 58 10.52 15.93 11.15
CA LYS A 58 11.04 16.97 12.04
C LYS A 58 10.22 18.25 11.93
N GLU A 59 9.86 18.67 10.72
CA GLU A 59 9.01 19.85 10.51
C GLU A 59 7.57 19.63 11.00
N SER A 60 6.99 18.43 10.78
CA SER A 60 5.64 18.12 11.26
C SER A 60 5.55 18.16 12.79
N VAL A 61 6.59 17.67 13.49
CA VAL A 61 6.69 17.76 14.95
C VAL A 61 6.77 19.22 15.43
N LYS A 62 7.51 20.09 14.73
CA LYS A 62 7.57 21.53 15.08
C LYS A 62 6.22 22.21 14.93
N LEU A 63 5.45 21.84 13.91
CA LEU A 63 4.13 22.41 13.63
C LEU A 63 3.02 21.88 14.55
N GLY A 64 3.27 20.77 15.25
CA GLY A 64 2.22 20.02 15.93
C GLY A 64 1.22 19.38 14.95
N ASP A 65 1.65 19.14 13.71
CA ASP A 65 0.81 18.48 12.70
C ASP A 65 0.86 16.97 12.92
N ASP A 66 -0.03 16.49 13.78
CA ASP A 66 -0.15 15.07 14.07
C ASP A 66 -0.62 14.28 12.83
N LEU A 67 -1.34 14.87 11.86
CA LEU A 67 -1.73 14.16 10.63
C LEU A 67 -0.51 13.75 9.83
N GLN A 68 0.29 14.75 9.46
CA GLN A 68 1.43 14.54 8.59
C GLN A 68 2.50 13.72 9.30
N LYS A 69 2.64 13.89 10.62
CA LYS A 69 3.51 13.06 11.45
C LYS A 69 3.19 11.57 11.32
N VAL A 70 1.92 11.18 11.37
CA VAL A 70 1.56 9.76 11.29
C VAL A 70 1.80 9.20 9.88
N ASP A 71 1.39 9.93 8.85
CA ASP A 71 1.62 9.53 7.45
C ASP A 71 3.13 9.35 7.18
N THR A 72 3.96 10.26 7.68
CA THR A 72 5.42 10.20 7.53
C THR A 72 6.05 9.04 8.32
N LEU A 73 5.60 8.76 9.55
CA LEU A 73 6.08 7.61 10.33
C LEU A 73 5.80 6.28 9.63
N SER A 74 4.61 6.13 9.04
CA SER A 74 4.26 4.96 8.24
C SER A 74 5.23 4.79 7.06
N SER A 75 5.47 5.84 6.28
CA SER A 75 6.40 5.79 5.14
C SER A 75 7.85 5.47 5.55
N ILE A 76 8.32 6.03 6.66
CA ILE A 76 9.67 5.77 7.20
C ILE A 76 9.83 4.29 7.57
N SER A 77 8.80 3.66 8.15
CA SER A 77 8.88 2.25 8.55
C SER A 77 9.16 1.32 7.35
N ILE A 78 8.54 1.60 6.20
CA ILE A 78 8.72 0.85 4.95
C ILE A 78 10.18 0.98 4.48
N ILE A 79 10.74 2.18 4.55
CA ILE A 79 12.11 2.43 4.12
C ILE A 79 13.11 1.68 4.98
N TYR A 80 12.90 1.63 6.30
CA TYR A 80 13.77 0.85 7.18
C TYR A 80 13.72 -0.66 6.88
N LEU A 81 12.59 -1.21 6.41
CA LEU A 81 12.56 -2.57 5.90
C LEU A 81 13.42 -2.73 4.64
N GLN A 82 13.29 -1.82 3.67
CA GLN A 82 14.07 -1.87 2.42
C GLN A 82 15.58 -1.70 2.64
N LEU A 83 15.96 -0.96 3.69
CA LEU A 83 17.35 -0.80 4.11
C LEU A 83 17.87 -1.97 4.95
N ASN A 84 17.09 -3.06 5.08
CA ASN A 84 17.40 -4.24 5.90
C ASN A 84 17.69 -3.90 7.37
N LYS A 85 16.88 -2.99 7.94
CA LYS A 85 16.94 -2.55 9.34
C LYS A 85 15.61 -2.86 10.06
N PRO A 86 15.23 -4.15 10.20
CA PRO A 86 13.90 -4.54 10.66
C PRO A 86 13.58 -4.08 12.08
N LYS A 87 14.58 -4.03 12.99
CA LYS A 87 14.36 -3.56 14.37
C LYS A 87 13.86 -2.10 14.42
N ILE A 88 14.50 -1.23 13.65
CA ILE A 88 14.11 0.19 13.57
C ILE A 88 12.77 0.33 12.85
N ALA A 89 12.53 -0.48 11.82
CA ALA A 89 11.24 -0.50 11.13
C ALA A 89 10.09 -0.84 12.10
N ILE A 90 10.25 -1.89 12.91
CA ILE A 90 9.26 -2.30 13.93
C ILE A 90 9.01 -1.17 14.93
N GLU A 91 10.06 -0.54 15.46
CA GLU A 91 9.91 0.62 16.37
C GLU A 91 9.10 1.76 15.71
N LYS A 92 9.37 2.04 14.43
CA LYS A 92 8.64 3.07 13.67
C LYS A 92 7.20 2.68 13.37
N MET A 93 6.92 1.40 13.12
CA MET A 93 5.55 0.88 12.98
C MET A 93 4.77 1.05 14.28
N PHE A 94 5.35 0.70 15.43
CA PHE A 94 4.71 0.90 16.73
C PHE A 94 4.39 2.38 16.98
N GLN A 95 5.33 3.28 16.70
CA GLN A 95 5.11 4.72 16.80
C GLN A 95 3.97 5.20 15.88
N SER A 96 3.95 4.71 14.63
CA SER A 96 2.90 5.00 13.65
C SER A 96 1.52 4.53 14.13
N ILE A 97 1.42 3.28 14.59
CA ILE A 97 0.17 2.68 15.09
C ILE A 97 -0.37 3.45 16.30
N GLN A 98 0.48 3.78 17.27
CA GLN A 98 0.08 4.57 18.43
C GLN A 98 -0.44 5.95 18.00
N ALA A 99 0.26 6.61 17.09
CA ALA A 99 -0.14 7.92 16.60
C ALA A 99 -1.46 7.87 15.80
N TYR A 100 -1.71 6.84 14.98
CA TYR A 100 -3.01 6.64 14.32
C TYR A 100 -4.13 6.45 15.36
N HIS A 101 -3.90 5.67 16.41
CA HIS A 101 -4.90 5.49 17.46
C HIS A 101 -5.26 6.80 18.18
N GLU A 102 -4.27 7.64 18.48
CA GLU A 102 -4.53 8.97 19.07
C GLU A 102 -5.27 9.88 18.07
N ALA A 103 -4.86 9.91 16.80
CA ALA A 103 -5.52 10.70 15.76
C ALA A 103 -6.99 10.29 15.56
N LEU A 104 -7.30 8.98 15.63
CA LEU A 104 -8.65 8.44 15.50
C LEU A 104 -9.57 8.75 16.69
N LYS A 105 -9.04 9.20 17.84
CA LYS A 105 -9.88 9.72 18.95
C LYS A 105 -10.51 11.07 18.61
N VAL A 106 -9.83 11.87 17.79
CA VAL A 106 -10.29 13.20 17.38
C VAL A 106 -11.01 13.13 16.04
N ARG A 107 -10.45 12.38 15.09
CA ARG A 107 -11.04 12.14 13.77
C ARG A 107 -12.07 11.03 13.86
N THR A 108 -13.25 11.34 14.34
CA THR A 108 -14.32 10.35 14.38
C THR A 108 -14.98 10.22 13.00
N LEU A 109 -15.59 9.06 12.73
CA LEU A 109 -16.40 8.84 11.52
C LEU A 109 -17.50 9.91 11.34
N LYS A 110 -18.03 10.45 12.45
CA LYS A 110 -19.11 11.44 12.43
C LYS A 110 -18.60 12.84 12.07
N ASP A 111 -17.50 13.25 12.68
CA ASP A 111 -17.04 14.64 12.63
C ASP A 111 -16.11 14.87 11.43
N PHE A 112 -15.29 13.87 11.09
CA PHE A 112 -14.29 13.95 10.02
C PHE A 112 -14.26 12.65 9.20
N PRO A 113 -15.33 12.31 8.45
CA PRO A 113 -15.46 11.02 7.78
C PRO A 113 -14.30 10.71 6.83
N THR A 114 -13.89 11.65 5.99
CA THR A 114 -12.80 11.42 5.03
C THR A 114 -11.44 11.24 5.74
N ASP A 115 -11.13 12.07 6.73
CA ASP A 115 -9.87 11.95 7.47
C ASP A 115 -9.83 10.69 8.34
N TYR A 116 -10.98 10.28 8.87
CA TYR A 116 -11.16 9.00 9.56
C TYR A 116 -10.84 7.84 8.62
N ALA A 117 -11.42 7.83 7.42
CA ALA A 117 -11.21 6.77 6.44
C ALA A 117 -9.76 6.70 5.96
N LYS A 118 -9.13 7.85 5.70
CA LYS A 118 -7.70 7.93 5.37
C LYS A 118 -6.83 7.38 6.51
N SER A 119 -7.11 7.79 7.75
CA SER A 119 -6.36 7.31 8.93
C SER A 119 -6.52 5.79 9.11
N GLN A 120 -7.73 5.26 8.94
CA GLN A 120 -8.00 3.82 9.01
C GLN A 120 -7.33 3.04 7.88
N PHE A 121 -7.35 3.55 6.65
CA PHE A 121 -6.67 2.95 5.52
C PHE A 121 -5.15 2.88 5.74
N ASN A 122 -4.54 3.96 6.21
CA ASN A 122 -3.10 3.98 6.48
C ASN A 122 -2.70 3.16 7.72
N LEU A 123 -3.56 3.10 8.74
CA LEU A 123 -3.39 2.18 9.86
C LEU A 123 -3.42 0.72 9.38
N GLY A 124 -4.37 0.38 8.49
CA GLY A 124 -4.44 -0.92 7.85
C GLY A 124 -3.18 -1.26 7.05
N ASN A 125 -2.64 -0.30 6.29
CA ASN A 125 -1.36 -0.47 5.58
C ASN A 125 -0.22 -0.75 6.54
N THR A 126 -0.16 -0.03 7.66
CA THR A 126 0.89 -0.22 8.67
C THR A 126 0.82 -1.63 9.26
N PHE A 127 -0.37 -2.09 9.66
CA PHE A 127 -0.54 -3.46 10.18
C PHE A 127 -0.24 -4.53 9.12
N ARG A 128 -0.65 -4.34 7.87
CA ARG A 128 -0.38 -5.30 6.79
C ARG A 128 1.13 -5.50 6.58
N ILE A 129 1.90 -4.42 6.61
CA ILE A 129 3.36 -4.49 6.47
C ILE A 129 3.99 -5.04 7.75
N PHE A 130 3.43 -4.73 8.92
CA PHE A 130 3.90 -5.30 10.18
C PHE A 130 3.71 -6.83 10.22
N ALA A 131 2.64 -7.34 9.59
CA ALA A 131 2.41 -8.79 9.48
C ALA A 131 3.52 -9.53 8.70
N GLU A 132 4.28 -8.84 7.84
CA GLU A 132 5.41 -9.41 7.10
C GLU A 132 6.64 -9.67 8.01
N VAL A 133 6.70 -9.05 9.19
CA VAL A 133 7.87 -9.13 10.09
C VAL A 133 7.57 -9.69 11.48
N GLU A 134 6.33 -9.56 11.98
CA GLU A 134 5.96 -10.04 13.32
C GLU A 134 4.45 -10.33 13.44
N ASN A 135 4.07 -11.31 14.27
CA ASN A 135 2.69 -11.63 14.66
C ASN A 135 1.70 -11.63 13.48
N THR A 136 2.05 -12.36 12.40
CA THR A 136 1.38 -12.30 11.09
C THR A 136 -0.16 -12.41 11.18
N PRO A 137 -0.76 -13.42 11.84
CA PRO A 137 -2.22 -13.53 11.86
C PRO A 137 -2.91 -12.33 12.51
N GLU A 138 -2.48 -11.96 13.72
CA GLU A 138 -3.06 -10.85 14.49
C GLU A 138 -2.95 -9.52 13.74
N ASN A 139 -1.79 -9.26 13.11
CA ASN A 139 -1.58 -8.04 12.36
C ASN A 139 -2.39 -8.01 11.05
N CYS A 140 -2.54 -9.14 10.36
CA CYS A 140 -3.44 -9.23 9.21
C CYS A 140 -4.91 -8.97 9.59
N GLU A 141 -5.39 -9.54 10.70
CA GLU A 141 -6.75 -9.30 11.20
C GLU A 141 -6.97 -7.82 11.54
N LYS A 142 -6.03 -7.19 12.24
CA LYS A 142 -6.08 -5.75 12.54
C LYS A 142 -6.08 -4.90 11.26
N ALA A 143 -5.30 -5.29 10.26
CA ALA A 143 -5.29 -4.61 8.96
C ALA A 143 -6.66 -4.69 8.28
N ILE A 144 -7.25 -5.88 8.23
CA ILE A 144 -8.58 -6.13 7.64
C ILE A 144 -9.66 -5.31 8.35
N LEU A 145 -9.64 -5.28 9.69
CA LEU A 145 -10.56 -4.47 10.48
C LEU A 145 -10.44 -2.97 10.15
N ALA A 146 -9.22 -2.44 10.12
CA ALA A 146 -8.99 -1.03 9.78
C ALA A 146 -9.45 -0.70 8.34
N TYR A 147 -9.18 -1.57 7.37
CA TYR A 147 -9.69 -1.39 6.01
C TYR A 147 -11.22 -1.41 5.94
N HIS A 148 -11.90 -2.29 6.70
CA HIS A 148 -13.36 -2.29 6.77
C HIS A 148 -13.92 -1.00 7.38
N GLU A 149 -13.24 -0.41 8.37
CA GLU A 149 -13.60 0.91 8.88
C GLU A 149 -13.43 2.00 7.81
N ALA A 150 -12.36 1.96 7.02
CA ALA A 150 -12.18 2.88 5.89
C ALA A 150 -13.28 2.75 4.82
N LEU A 151 -13.72 1.52 4.53
CA LEU A 151 -14.80 1.22 3.59
C LEU A 151 -16.19 1.73 4.03
N LYS A 152 -16.37 2.17 5.28
CA LYS A 152 -17.59 2.88 5.69
C LYS A 152 -17.76 4.22 4.99
N VAL A 153 -16.67 4.80 4.49
CA VAL A 153 -16.63 6.08 3.78
C VAL A 153 -16.17 5.88 2.36
N TYR A 154 -15.10 5.10 2.14
CA TYR A 154 -14.61 4.75 0.81
C TYR A 154 -15.51 3.74 0.14
N THR A 155 -16.64 4.22 -0.38
CA THR A 155 -17.62 3.43 -1.13
C THR A 155 -17.31 3.44 -2.63
N LEU A 156 -17.86 2.47 -3.36
CA LEU A 156 -17.71 2.38 -4.81
C LEU A 156 -18.24 3.64 -5.52
N GLU A 157 -19.29 4.24 -4.98
CA GLU A 157 -19.99 5.37 -5.58
C GLU A 157 -19.30 6.71 -5.30
N SER A 158 -18.78 6.91 -4.09
CA SER A 158 -18.22 8.20 -3.66
C SER A 158 -16.71 8.30 -3.83
N PHE A 159 -16.00 7.20 -3.63
CA PHE A 159 -14.53 7.14 -3.70
C PHE A 159 -14.09 5.86 -4.41
N PRO A 160 -14.41 5.69 -5.70
CA PRO A 160 -14.19 4.43 -6.42
C PRO A 160 -12.73 3.96 -6.37
N MET A 161 -11.77 4.88 -6.49
CA MET A 161 -10.35 4.52 -6.48
C MET A 161 -9.87 4.10 -5.08
N ASP A 162 -10.25 4.83 -4.04
CA ASP A 162 -9.91 4.47 -2.65
C ASP A 162 -10.60 3.17 -2.22
N TYR A 163 -11.86 2.95 -2.64
CA TYR A 163 -12.56 1.69 -2.48
C TYR A 163 -11.76 0.54 -3.10
N ALA A 164 -11.33 0.68 -4.35
CA ALA A 164 -10.59 -0.36 -5.04
C ALA A 164 -9.19 -0.60 -4.45
N GLY A 165 -8.51 0.46 -4.02
CA GLY A 165 -7.27 0.37 -3.25
C GLY A 165 -7.43 -0.41 -1.96
N THR A 166 -8.47 -0.08 -1.20
CA THR A 166 -8.79 -0.72 0.08
C THR A 166 -9.15 -2.19 -0.13
N GLN A 167 -9.99 -2.52 -1.11
CA GLN A 167 -10.34 -3.91 -1.44
C GLN A 167 -9.14 -4.74 -1.87
N ASN A 168 -8.23 -4.19 -2.68
CA ASN A 168 -7.00 -4.88 -3.04
C ASN A 168 -6.14 -5.17 -1.80
N ASN A 169 -6.03 -4.24 -0.86
CA ASN A 169 -5.20 -4.43 0.34
C ASN A 169 -5.84 -5.39 1.34
N ILE A 170 -7.18 -5.44 1.43
CA ILE A 170 -7.91 -6.52 2.11
C ILE A 170 -7.56 -7.86 1.48
N GLY A 171 -7.54 -7.95 0.14
CA GLY A 171 -7.17 -9.17 -0.56
C GLY A 171 -5.74 -9.64 -0.23
N ILE A 172 -4.79 -8.71 -0.17
CA ILE A 172 -3.41 -9.01 0.21
C ILE A 172 -3.34 -9.51 1.66
N ALA A 173 -4.04 -8.85 2.59
CA ALA A 173 -4.06 -9.26 3.99
C ALA A 173 -4.66 -10.67 4.19
N TYR A 174 -5.74 -10.99 3.48
CA TYR A 174 -6.28 -12.36 3.48
C TYR A 174 -5.34 -13.36 2.84
N PHE A 175 -4.65 -12.99 1.75
CA PHE A 175 -3.68 -13.89 1.13
C PHE A 175 -2.50 -14.19 2.07
N HIS A 176 -2.01 -13.21 2.82
CA HIS A 176 -1.00 -13.47 3.87
C HIS A 176 -1.54 -14.33 5.02
N LEU A 177 -2.80 -14.16 5.43
CA LEU A 177 -3.44 -15.09 6.37
C LEU A 177 -3.46 -16.51 5.81
N ALA A 178 -3.75 -16.68 4.52
CA ALA A 178 -3.78 -17.98 3.89
C ALA A 178 -2.42 -18.71 3.96
N GLU A 179 -1.30 -17.98 3.98
CA GLU A 179 0.05 -18.56 4.12
C GLU A 179 0.30 -19.18 5.50
N VAL A 180 -0.50 -18.82 6.51
CA VAL A 180 -0.30 -19.23 7.91
C VAL A 180 -1.47 -20.03 8.50
N GLU A 181 -2.71 -19.78 8.06
CA GLU A 181 -3.90 -20.49 8.54
C GLU A 181 -5.08 -20.42 7.56
N ASN A 182 -6.00 -21.39 7.69
CA ASN A 182 -7.26 -21.45 6.93
C ASN A 182 -7.08 -21.17 5.42
N GLU A 183 -6.05 -21.76 4.81
CA GLU A 183 -5.49 -21.38 3.50
C GLU A 183 -6.54 -21.25 2.40
N ALA A 184 -7.40 -22.26 2.22
CA ALA A 184 -8.46 -22.24 1.21
C ALA A 184 -9.48 -21.10 1.45
N GLU A 185 -10.04 -21.02 2.67
CA GLU A 185 -11.04 -20.00 3.03
C GLU A 185 -10.49 -18.57 2.88
N ASN A 186 -9.26 -18.36 3.33
CA ASN A 186 -8.62 -17.05 3.23
C ASN A 186 -8.26 -16.71 1.78
N CYS A 187 -7.91 -17.69 0.93
CA CYS A 187 -7.77 -17.47 -0.51
C CYS A 187 -9.08 -17.08 -1.18
N GLU A 188 -10.20 -17.71 -0.82
CA GLU A 188 -11.52 -17.33 -1.34
C GLU A 188 -11.88 -15.89 -0.95
N LYS A 189 -11.63 -15.49 0.30
CA LYS A 189 -11.83 -14.10 0.75
C LYS A 189 -10.94 -13.12 -0.01
N ALA A 190 -9.68 -13.49 -0.25
CA ALA A 190 -8.75 -12.69 -1.03
C ALA A 190 -9.26 -12.49 -2.48
N ILE A 191 -9.66 -13.58 -3.14
CA ILE A 191 -10.24 -13.58 -4.49
C ILE A 191 -11.45 -12.66 -4.57
N GLN A 192 -12.36 -12.74 -3.60
CA GLN A 192 -13.55 -11.87 -3.55
C GLN A 192 -13.18 -10.38 -3.45
N ALA A 193 -12.18 -10.05 -2.63
CA ALA A 193 -11.71 -8.68 -2.47
C ALA A 193 -11.03 -8.14 -3.74
N TYR A 194 -10.19 -8.95 -4.40
CA TYR A 194 -9.59 -8.59 -5.68
C TYR A 194 -10.63 -8.36 -6.79
N HIS A 195 -11.66 -9.19 -6.88
CA HIS A 195 -12.77 -8.97 -7.82
C HIS A 195 -13.52 -7.65 -7.55
N LYS A 196 -13.71 -7.27 -6.29
CA LYS A 196 -14.28 -5.96 -5.93
C LYS A 196 -13.38 -4.82 -6.40
N ALA A 197 -12.06 -4.94 -6.25
CA ALA A 197 -11.10 -3.94 -6.73
C ALA A 197 -11.10 -3.82 -8.27
N LEU A 198 -11.21 -4.95 -8.99
CA LEU A 198 -11.24 -5.00 -10.46
C LEU A 198 -12.51 -4.40 -11.08
N LYS A 199 -13.56 -4.12 -10.30
CA LYS A 199 -14.73 -3.35 -10.78
C LYS A 199 -14.36 -1.91 -11.16
N VAL A 200 -13.33 -1.36 -10.54
CA VAL A 200 -12.86 0.02 -10.78
C VAL A 200 -11.52 0.03 -11.49
N ARG A 201 -10.59 -0.83 -11.07
CA ARG A 201 -9.27 -0.96 -11.69
C ARG A 201 -9.43 -1.70 -13.00
N THR A 202 -9.61 -0.97 -14.10
CA THR A 202 -9.71 -1.54 -15.44
C THR A 202 -8.39 -1.39 -16.19
N LEU A 203 -8.15 -2.22 -17.21
CA LEU A 203 -7.00 -2.10 -18.10
C LEU A 203 -6.92 -0.71 -18.77
N LYS A 204 -8.08 -0.11 -19.06
CA LYS A 204 -8.16 1.17 -19.77
C LYS A 204 -7.83 2.35 -18.86
N ASP A 205 -8.42 2.38 -17.66
CA ASP A 205 -8.39 3.57 -16.82
C ASP A 205 -7.21 3.52 -15.83
N PHE A 206 -6.86 2.33 -15.34
CA PHE A 206 -5.81 2.13 -14.34
C PHE A 206 -4.95 0.90 -14.67
N PRO A 207 -4.24 0.88 -15.82
CA PRO A 207 -3.54 -0.30 -16.32
C PRO A 207 -2.57 -0.91 -15.30
N TRP A 208 -1.80 -0.07 -14.61
CA TRP A 208 -0.83 -0.53 -13.62
C TRP A 208 -1.52 -1.20 -12.41
N ASN A 209 -2.54 -0.55 -11.83
CA ASN A 209 -3.28 -1.11 -10.70
C ASN A 209 -4.08 -2.36 -11.10
N TYR A 210 -4.60 -2.39 -12.33
CA TYR A 210 -5.27 -3.55 -12.92
C TYR A 210 -4.33 -4.75 -12.95
N ALA A 211 -3.14 -4.60 -13.54
CA ALA A 211 -2.18 -5.69 -13.66
C ALA A 211 -1.66 -6.18 -12.30
N MET A 212 -1.45 -5.26 -11.35
CA MET A 212 -1.10 -5.64 -9.96
C MET A 212 -2.19 -6.51 -9.33
N THR A 213 -3.45 -6.07 -9.44
CA THR A 213 -4.59 -6.79 -8.86
C THR A 213 -4.80 -8.15 -9.54
N GLN A 214 -4.60 -8.22 -10.86
CA GLN A 214 -4.66 -9.46 -11.64
C GLN A 214 -3.54 -10.45 -11.25
N ASN A 215 -2.31 -9.98 -11.05
CA ASN A 215 -1.23 -10.82 -10.57
C ASN A 215 -1.54 -11.42 -9.19
N ASN A 216 -2.05 -10.60 -8.27
CA ASN A 216 -2.45 -11.06 -6.93
C ASN A 216 -3.61 -12.05 -6.99
N LEU A 217 -4.58 -11.81 -7.88
CA LEU A 217 -5.69 -12.72 -8.13
C LEU A 217 -5.19 -14.07 -8.70
N GLY A 218 -4.20 -14.04 -9.59
CA GLY A 218 -3.54 -15.22 -10.12
C GLY A 218 -2.91 -16.07 -9.01
N ASN A 219 -2.12 -15.45 -8.13
CA ASN A 219 -1.53 -16.14 -6.99
C ASN A 219 -2.58 -16.77 -6.07
N ALA A 220 -3.66 -16.05 -5.76
CA ALA A 220 -4.73 -16.58 -4.91
C ALA A 220 -5.44 -17.78 -5.55
N TYR A 221 -5.73 -17.73 -6.85
CA TYR A 221 -6.30 -18.87 -7.58
C TYR A 221 -5.35 -20.06 -7.66
N HIS A 222 -4.06 -19.83 -7.92
CA HIS A 222 -3.05 -20.89 -7.92
C HIS A 222 -2.97 -21.59 -6.57
N THR A 223 -2.97 -20.82 -5.48
CA THR A 223 -3.01 -21.39 -4.13
C THR A 223 -4.27 -22.21 -3.91
N LEU A 224 -5.45 -21.66 -4.22
CA LEU A 224 -6.73 -22.36 -4.02
C LEU A 224 -6.83 -23.65 -4.85
N ALA A 225 -6.20 -23.71 -6.03
CA ALA A 225 -6.15 -24.89 -6.89
C ALA A 225 -5.50 -26.12 -6.22
N ARG A 226 -4.67 -25.90 -5.19
CA ARG A 226 -4.06 -26.99 -4.39
C ARG A 226 -5.07 -27.70 -3.48
N PHE A 227 -6.21 -27.07 -3.20
CA PHE A 227 -7.22 -27.56 -2.26
C PHE A 227 -8.49 -28.01 -2.98
N GLU A 228 -8.93 -27.25 -3.98
CA GLU A 228 -10.20 -27.51 -4.64
C GLU A 228 -10.24 -27.01 -6.09
N SER A 229 -11.16 -27.60 -6.86
CA SER A 229 -11.46 -27.19 -8.23
C SER A 229 -10.20 -26.96 -9.09
N ARG A 230 -9.19 -27.82 -8.93
CA ARG A 230 -7.82 -27.66 -9.43
C ARG A 230 -7.75 -27.10 -10.86
N VAL A 231 -8.43 -27.76 -11.80
CA VAL A 231 -8.41 -27.38 -13.22
C VAL A 231 -9.01 -25.99 -13.44
N GLU A 232 -10.15 -25.72 -12.80
CA GLU A 232 -10.84 -24.43 -12.89
C GLU A 232 -9.99 -23.30 -12.30
N ASN A 233 -9.47 -23.50 -11.09
CA ASN A 233 -8.66 -22.51 -10.39
C ASN A 233 -7.30 -22.28 -11.07
N CYS A 234 -6.63 -23.31 -11.57
CA CYS A 234 -5.44 -23.14 -12.42
C CYS A 234 -5.74 -22.33 -13.68
N THR A 235 -6.88 -22.59 -14.33
CA THR A 235 -7.29 -21.86 -15.55
C THR A 235 -7.55 -20.39 -15.24
N LYS A 236 -8.24 -20.09 -14.13
CA LYS A 236 -8.47 -18.70 -13.66
C LYS A 236 -7.14 -18.01 -13.29
N SER A 237 -6.22 -18.73 -12.67
CA SER A 237 -4.86 -18.22 -12.39
C SER A 237 -4.13 -17.84 -13.67
N ILE A 238 -4.10 -18.74 -14.66
CA ILE A 238 -3.46 -18.50 -15.96
C ILE A 238 -4.09 -17.29 -16.68
N GLN A 239 -5.42 -17.19 -16.66
CA GLN A 239 -6.13 -16.06 -17.24
C GLN A 239 -5.73 -14.74 -16.56
N ALA A 240 -5.70 -14.69 -15.23
CA ALA A 240 -5.31 -13.51 -14.48
C ALA A 240 -3.85 -13.11 -14.77
N CYS A 241 -2.92 -14.08 -14.86
CA CYS A 241 -1.55 -13.83 -15.29
C CYS A 241 -1.48 -13.22 -16.69
N HIS A 242 -2.23 -13.74 -17.66
CA HIS A 242 -2.29 -13.17 -19.00
C HIS A 242 -2.85 -11.75 -19.03
N GLU A 243 -3.84 -11.44 -18.20
CA GLU A 243 -4.34 -10.07 -18.04
C GLU A 243 -3.26 -9.14 -17.46
N ALA A 244 -2.48 -9.58 -16.48
CA ALA A 244 -1.37 -8.80 -15.92
C ALA A 244 -0.25 -8.55 -16.97
N LEU A 245 0.06 -9.54 -17.81
CA LEU A 245 1.08 -9.45 -18.88
C LEU A 245 0.69 -8.51 -20.03
N LYS A 246 -0.56 -8.04 -20.12
CA LYS A 246 -0.93 -6.97 -21.05
C LYS A 246 -0.29 -5.64 -20.69
N VAL A 247 0.13 -5.47 -19.43
CA VAL A 247 0.73 -4.23 -18.91
C VAL A 247 2.17 -4.47 -18.48
N TYR A 248 2.40 -5.52 -17.70
CA TYR A 248 3.74 -5.91 -17.29
C TYR A 248 4.45 -6.56 -18.46
N THR A 249 5.30 -5.78 -19.13
CA THR A 249 6.17 -6.23 -20.21
C THR A 249 7.62 -6.31 -19.73
N LEU A 250 8.43 -7.11 -20.43
CA LEU A 250 9.86 -7.23 -20.13
C LEU A 250 10.59 -5.88 -20.15
N GLU A 251 10.19 -4.98 -21.05
CA GLU A 251 10.83 -3.68 -21.28
C GLU A 251 10.49 -2.66 -20.18
N ASN A 252 9.23 -2.61 -19.73
CA ASN A 252 8.75 -1.55 -18.85
C ASN A 252 8.64 -1.95 -17.37
N TYR A 253 8.53 -3.26 -17.09
CA TYR A 253 8.29 -3.79 -15.75
C TYR A 253 8.96 -5.14 -15.54
N PHE A 254 10.28 -5.22 -15.78
CA PHE A 254 11.06 -6.46 -15.76
C PHE A 254 10.80 -7.34 -14.52
N MET A 255 10.80 -6.75 -13.32
CA MET A 255 10.60 -7.49 -12.08
C MET A 255 9.18 -8.06 -11.96
N GLN A 256 8.16 -7.24 -12.24
CA GLN A 256 6.76 -7.67 -12.20
C GLN A 256 6.46 -8.71 -13.28
N TYR A 257 7.04 -8.54 -14.47
CA TYR A 257 6.97 -9.54 -15.55
C TYR A 257 7.52 -10.88 -15.07
N ALA A 258 8.70 -10.91 -14.45
CA ALA A 258 9.28 -12.14 -13.91
C ALA A 258 8.39 -12.78 -12.84
N THR A 259 7.82 -11.99 -11.93
CA THR A 259 6.87 -12.49 -10.92
C THR A 259 5.65 -13.13 -11.57
N VAL A 260 5.02 -12.48 -12.57
CA VAL A 260 3.85 -13.04 -13.25
C VAL A 260 4.21 -14.33 -14.00
N GLN A 261 5.40 -14.39 -14.62
CA GLN A 261 5.87 -15.61 -15.29
C GLN A 261 6.07 -16.78 -14.31
N ASN A 262 6.56 -16.51 -13.10
CA ASN A 262 6.66 -17.54 -12.05
C ASN A 262 5.27 -18.07 -11.66
N THR A 263 4.30 -17.18 -11.42
CA THR A 263 2.92 -17.59 -11.12
C THR A 263 2.31 -18.40 -12.25
N LEU A 264 2.54 -17.99 -13.50
CA LEU A 264 2.07 -18.70 -14.68
C LEU A 264 2.70 -20.11 -14.78
N GLY A 265 4.01 -20.22 -14.56
CA GLY A 265 4.71 -21.50 -14.52
C GLY A 265 4.20 -22.42 -13.41
N ASN A 266 3.98 -21.87 -12.21
CA ASN A 266 3.40 -22.60 -11.09
C ASN A 266 1.99 -23.13 -11.41
N ALA A 267 1.15 -22.31 -12.04
CA ALA A 267 -0.20 -22.69 -12.42
C ALA A 267 -0.21 -23.81 -13.48
N TYR A 268 0.65 -23.74 -14.50
CA TYR A 268 0.82 -24.81 -15.48
C TYR A 268 1.36 -26.10 -14.84
N ASN A 269 2.31 -25.99 -13.92
CA ASN A 269 2.86 -27.14 -13.23
C ASN A 269 1.82 -27.83 -12.32
N THR A 270 0.95 -27.07 -11.66
CA THR A 270 -0.17 -27.63 -10.88
C THR A 270 -1.29 -28.20 -11.76
N LEU A 271 -1.41 -27.74 -13.00
CA LEU A 271 -2.41 -28.23 -13.95
C LEU A 271 -2.01 -29.57 -14.60
N ALA A 272 -0.70 -29.76 -14.84
CA ALA A 272 -0.11 -30.98 -15.40
C ALA A 272 -0.35 -32.21 -14.53
#